data_AF-A0A174A7J0-F1
#
_entry.id   AF-A0A174A7J0-F1
#
_cell.length_a   1.000
_cell.length_b   1.000
_cell.length_c   1.000
_cell.angle_alpha   90.00
_cell.angle_beta   90.00
_cell.angle_gamma   90.00
#
_symmetry.space_group_name_H-M   'P 1'
#
loop_
_entity.id
_entity.type
_entity.pdbx_description
1 polymer ?
#
loop_
_entity_poly.entity_id
_entity_poly.type
_entity_poly.pdbx_seq_one_letter_code
_entity_poly.pdbx_strand_id
1 'polypeptide(L)'
;MDALITLVHQHPAAILAIACAIAVIGVAAYVVFALRNSLMASALSAKPMSLTKEQIKCCSVEWRWNPSRITFTIPAAYTSDEGINKWADEVAPRLGMRFQPTEVRIIPRRLFRSAQYKVTFAKLKELR
;
A
#
# COMPACT_ATOMS: atom_id res chain seq x y z
N MET A 1 -3.69 23.58 -34.55
CA MET A 1 -4.01 22.16 -34.78
C MET A 1 -3.25 21.59 -35.97
N ASP A 2 -3.00 22.37 -37.02
CA ASP A 2 -2.34 21.90 -38.25
C ASP A 2 -0.92 21.36 -38.05
N ALA A 3 -0.12 21.98 -37.17
CA ALA A 3 1.24 21.53 -36.85
C ALA A 3 1.27 20.14 -36.17
N LEU A 4 0.24 19.82 -35.37
CA LEU A 4 0.14 18.56 -34.64
C LEU A 4 -0.32 17.44 -35.60
N ILE A 5 -1.20 17.77 -36.54
CA ILE A 5 -1.65 16.87 -37.61
C ILE A 5 -0.51 16.58 -38.59
N THR A 6 0.30 17.57 -38.96
CA THR A 6 1.48 17.36 -39.82
C THR A 6 2.55 16.52 -39.15
N LEU A 7 2.83 16.74 -37.85
CA LEU A 7 3.73 15.91 -37.07
C LEU A 7 3.25 14.44 -36.99
N VAL A 8 1.94 14.23 -36.83
CA VAL A 8 1.31 12.90 -36.84
C VAL A 8 1.44 12.20 -38.18
N HIS A 9 1.32 12.95 -39.27
CA HIS A 9 1.45 12.42 -40.62
C HIS A 9 2.91 12.11 -41.00
N GLN A 10 3.87 12.90 -40.51
CA GLN A 10 5.30 12.70 -40.81
C GLN A 10 5.94 11.56 -40.01
N HIS A 11 5.47 11.29 -38.79
CA HIS A 11 6.06 10.25 -37.92
C HIS A 11 5.01 9.34 -37.26
N PRO A 12 4.17 8.64 -38.04
CA PRO A 12 3.08 7.80 -37.51
C PRO A 12 3.62 6.67 -36.61
N ALA A 13 4.77 6.09 -36.96
CA ALA A 13 5.41 5.04 -36.17
C ALA A 13 5.91 5.53 -34.80
N ALA A 14 6.47 6.75 -34.74
CA ALA A 14 6.96 7.32 -33.48
C ALA A 14 5.81 7.63 -32.52
N ILE A 15 4.69 8.12 -33.04
CA ILE A 15 3.50 8.42 -32.23
C ILE A 15 2.82 7.14 -31.75
N LEU A 16 2.74 6.12 -32.60
CA LEU A 16 2.27 4.80 -32.19
C LEU A 16 3.17 4.23 -31.07
N ALA A 17 4.49 4.35 -31.20
CA ALA A 17 5.43 3.88 -30.18
C ALA A 17 5.24 4.61 -28.84
N ILE A 18 5.05 5.94 -28.87
CA ILE A 18 4.77 6.73 -27.65
C ILE A 18 3.43 6.33 -27.02
N ALA A 19 2.37 6.18 -27.82
CA ALA A 19 1.06 5.74 -27.33
C ALA A 19 1.13 4.34 -26.69
N CYS A 20 1.84 3.40 -27.33
CA CYS A 20 2.10 2.08 -26.77
C CYS A 20 2.90 2.15 -25.47
N ALA A 21 3.94 2.99 -25.39
CA ALA A 21 4.73 3.17 -24.18
C ALA A 21 3.87 3.70 -23.02
N ILE A 22 3.03 4.70 -23.27
CA ILE A 22 2.10 5.23 -22.26
C ILE A 22 1.12 4.15 -21.80
N ALA A 23 0.55 3.37 -22.72
CA ALA A 23 -0.35 2.27 -22.39
C ALA A 23 0.34 1.21 -21.52
N VAL A 24 1.56 0.81 -21.86
CA VAL A 24 2.35 -0.16 -21.08
C VAL A 24 2.65 0.37 -19.68
N ILE A 25 3.06 1.64 -19.56
CA ILE A 25 3.32 2.28 -18.27
C ILE A 25 2.03 2.32 -17.43
N GLY A 26 0.89 2.66 -18.04
CA GLY A 26 -0.41 2.68 -17.38
C GLY A 26 -0.84 1.31 -16.86
N VAL A 27 -0.68 0.26 -17.68
CA VAL A 27 -0.98 -1.12 -17.27
C VAL A 27 -0.06 -1.57 -16.14
N ALA A 28 1.25 -1.31 -16.25
CA ALA A 28 2.20 -1.66 -15.19
C ALA A 28 1.86 -0.95 -13.86
N ALA A 29 1.53 0.34 -13.90
CA ALA A 29 1.12 1.09 -12.72
C ALA A 29 -0.17 0.52 -12.10
N TYR A 30 -1.15 0.16 -12.93
CA TYR A 30 -2.39 -0.47 -12.48
C TYR A 30 -2.15 -1.83 -11.80
N VAL A 31 -1.34 -2.69 -12.42
CA VAL A 31 -1.00 -4.01 -11.86
C VAL A 31 -0.31 -3.87 -10.50
N VAL A 32 0.65 -2.96 -10.38
CA VAL A 32 1.34 -2.68 -9.10
C VAL A 32 0.35 -2.17 -8.05
N PHE A 33 -0.56 -1.28 -8.40
CA PHE A 33 -1.59 -0.78 -7.49
C PHE A 33 -2.54 -1.89 -7.02
N ALA A 34 -3.02 -2.74 -7.94
CA ALA A 34 -3.89 -3.86 -7.62
C ALA A 34 -3.21 -4.88 -6.69
N LEU A 35 -1.95 -5.22 -6.93
CA LEU A 35 -1.13 -6.08 -6.07
C LEU A 35 -0.96 -5.50 -4.66
N ARG A 36 -0.72 -4.19 -4.53
CA ARG A 36 -0.62 -3.55 -3.21
C ARG A 36 -1.93 -3.63 -2.44
N ASN A 37 -3.05 -3.39 -3.11
CA ASN A 37 -4.37 -3.47 -2.48
C ASN A 37 -4.73 -4.91 -2.07
N SER A 38 -4.38 -5.90 -2.89
CA SER A 38 -4.62 -7.31 -2.53
C SER A 38 -3.75 -7.75 -1.35
N LEU A 39 -2.48 -7.34 -1.29
CA LEU A 39 -1.60 -7.58 -0.15
C LEU A 39 -2.12 -6.90 1.12
N MET A 40 -2.56 -5.65 1.03
CA MET A 40 -3.20 -4.94 2.15
C MET A 40 -4.43 -5.69 2.65
N ALA A 41 -5.35 -6.06 1.75
CA ALA A 41 -6.56 -6.78 2.11
C ALA A 41 -6.25 -8.16 2.70
N SER A 42 -5.23 -8.87 2.18
CA SER A 42 -4.78 -10.15 2.71
C SER A 42 -4.15 -10.02 4.10
N ALA A 43 -3.34 -8.99 4.32
CA ALA A 43 -2.73 -8.72 5.63
C ALA A 43 -3.78 -8.35 6.68
N LEU A 44 -4.77 -7.53 6.33
CA LEU A 44 -5.81 -7.08 7.27
C LEU A 44 -6.91 -8.13 7.51
N SER A 45 -7.14 -9.04 6.55
CA SER A 45 -8.03 -10.20 6.73
C SER A 45 -7.36 -11.40 7.39
N ALA A 46 -6.04 -11.33 7.65
CA ALA A 46 -5.32 -12.37 8.36
C ALA A 46 -5.81 -12.49 9.82
N LYS A 47 -5.80 -13.71 10.34
CA LYS A 47 -5.87 -13.94 11.79
C LYS A 47 -4.65 -13.29 12.46
N PRO A 48 -4.76 -12.82 13.71
CA PRO A 48 -5.92 -12.87 14.60
C PRO A 48 -7.00 -11.79 14.34
N MET A 49 -6.73 -10.78 13.51
CA MET A 49 -7.60 -9.61 13.36
C MET A 49 -8.87 -9.87 12.54
N SER A 50 -8.76 -10.68 11.48
CA SER A 50 -9.87 -11.11 10.62
C SER A 50 -10.84 -10.00 10.23
N LEU A 51 -10.32 -8.82 9.84
CA LEU A 51 -11.16 -7.64 9.58
C LEU A 51 -12.09 -7.87 8.38
N THR A 52 -13.31 -7.37 8.49
CA THR A 52 -14.29 -7.41 7.39
C THR A 52 -13.92 -6.43 6.27
N LYS A 53 -14.43 -6.66 5.06
CA LYS A 53 -14.17 -5.78 3.90
C LYS A 53 -14.51 -4.31 4.18
N GLU A 54 -15.56 -4.03 4.95
CA GLU A 54 -15.96 -2.67 5.31
C GLU A 54 -14.99 -2.02 6.31
N GLN A 55 -14.47 -2.79 7.27
CA GLN A 55 -13.44 -2.31 8.20
C GLN A 55 -12.10 -2.07 7.49
N ILE A 56 -11.77 -2.89 6.50
CA ILE A 56 -10.55 -2.72 5.68
C ILE A 56 -10.58 -1.38 4.92
N LYS A 57 -11.75 -0.92 4.45
CA LYS A 57 -11.87 0.41 3.82
C LYS A 57 -11.54 1.57 4.76
N CYS A 58 -11.74 1.37 6.07
CA CYS A 58 -11.39 2.35 7.09
C CYS A 58 -9.92 2.28 7.51
N CYS A 59 -9.19 1.27 7.06
CA CYS A 59 -7.75 1.16 7.25
C CYS A 59 -7.01 1.81 6.07
N SER A 60 -5.82 2.34 6.32
CA SER A 60 -4.96 2.87 5.26
C SER A 60 -3.55 2.32 5.38
N VAL A 61 -2.87 2.18 4.25
CA VAL A 61 -1.49 1.71 4.21
C VAL A 61 -0.65 2.63 3.35
N GLU A 62 0.46 3.09 3.89
CA GLU A 62 1.43 3.92 3.16
C GLU A 62 2.50 3.03 2.52
N TRP A 63 2.47 2.93 1.19
CA TRP A 63 3.45 2.20 0.38
C TRP A 63 4.24 3.14 -0.54
N ARG A 64 5.55 3.24 -0.34
CA ARG A 64 6.47 3.88 -1.32
C ARG A 64 6.87 2.89 -2.42
N TRP A 65 7.42 3.40 -3.53
CA TRP A 65 7.86 2.59 -4.69
C TRP A 65 8.94 1.56 -4.35
N ASN A 66 9.84 1.91 -3.43
CA ASN A 66 10.77 0.99 -2.76
C ASN A 66 10.66 1.27 -1.26
N PRO A 67 9.64 0.73 -0.57
CA PRO A 67 9.42 1.08 0.81
C PRO A 67 10.52 0.45 1.64
N SER A 68 11.27 1.28 2.34
CA SER A 68 12.05 0.78 3.47
C SER A 68 11.20 0.60 4.71
N ARG A 69 10.09 1.34 4.77
CA ARG A 69 9.06 1.26 5.82
C ARG A 69 7.68 1.15 5.18
N ILE A 70 6.83 0.32 5.77
CA ILE A 70 5.41 0.19 5.44
C ILE A 70 4.63 0.52 6.70
N THR A 71 3.68 1.43 6.59
CA THR A 71 2.88 1.88 7.74
C THR A 71 1.42 1.50 7.52
N PHE A 72 0.86 0.75 8.46
CA PHE A 72 -0.57 0.45 8.54
C PHE A 72 -1.22 1.37 9.56
N THR A 73 -2.31 2.01 9.18
CA THR A 73 -3.17 2.78 10.08
C THR A 73 -4.49 2.04 10.24
N ILE A 74 -4.77 1.57 11.45
CA ILE A 74 -5.92 0.72 11.77
C ILE A 74 -6.72 1.38 12.90
N PRO A 75 -8.03 1.62 12.74
CA PRO A 75 -8.84 2.16 13.83
C PRO A 75 -8.81 1.26 15.08
N ALA A 76 -8.59 1.88 16.24
CA ALA A 76 -8.50 1.15 17.51
C ALA A 76 -9.83 0.53 17.96
N ALA A 77 -10.94 0.88 17.31
CA ALA A 77 -12.23 0.24 17.53
C ALA A 77 -12.29 -1.22 17.05
N TYR A 78 -11.33 -1.66 16.23
CA TYR A 78 -11.36 -2.98 15.61
C TYR A 78 -10.44 -4.01 16.26
N THR A 79 -9.60 -3.61 17.22
CA THR A 79 -8.62 -4.51 17.84
C THR A 79 -8.19 -4.01 19.22
N SER A 80 -7.61 -4.90 20.01
CA SER A 80 -6.94 -4.58 21.28
C SER A 80 -5.43 -4.47 21.11
N ASP A 81 -4.74 -3.92 22.11
CA ASP A 81 -3.26 -3.84 22.15
C ASP A 81 -2.60 -5.22 21.97
N GLU A 82 -3.17 -6.26 22.57
CA GLU A 82 -2.65 -7.62 22.40
C GLU A 82 -2.93 -8.18 21.00
N GLY A 83 -4.10 -7.87 20.43
CA GLY A 83 -4.51 -8.31 19.10
C GLY A 83 -3.67 -7.68 17.99
N ILE A 84 -3.35 -6.38 18.11
CA ILE A 84 -2.52 -5.67 17.13
C ILE A 84 -1.07 -6.17 17.12
N ASN A 85 -0.51 -6.50 18.30
CA ASN A 85 0.85 -7.01 18.41
C ASN A 85 0.95 -8.42 17.79
N LYS A 86 0.03 -9.34 18.14
CA LYS A 86 -0.03 -10.67 17.52
C LYS A 86 -0.26 -10.60 16.01
N TRP A 87 -1.11 -9.68 15.56
CA TRP A 87 -1.31 -9.43 14.14
C TRP A 87 -0.04 -8.94 13.44
N ALA A 88 0.72 -8.03 14.06
CA ALA A 88 1.96 -7.53 13.49
C ALA A 88 2.98 -8.67 13.29
N ASP A 89 3.10 -9.58 14.25
CA ASP A 89 3.98 -10.75 14.16
C ASP A 89 3.56 -11.72 13.04
N GLU A 90 2.26 -11.97 12.87
CA GLU A 90 1.75 -12.84 11.80
C GLU A 90 1.84 -12.23 10.39
N VAL A 91 1.73 -10.89 10.29
CA VAL A 91 1.75 -10.19 9.00
C VAL A 91 3.16 -9.93 8.50
N ALA A 92 4.15 -9.76 9.38
CA ALA A 92 5.54 -9.57 9.02
C ALA A 92 6.07 -10.57 7.96
N PRO A 93 5.92 -11.90 8.11
CA PRO A 93 6.36 -12.85 7.10
C PRO A 93 5.56 -12.76 5.78
N ARG A 94 4.29 -12.33 5.83
CA ARG A 94 3.41 -12.20 4.66
C ARG A 94 3.73 -10.97 3.81
N LEU A 95 4.32 -9.93 4.41
CA LEU A 95 4.84 -8.75 3.71
C LEU A 95 6.14 -9.03 2.94
N GLY A 96 6.73 -10.22 3.09
CA GLY A 96 7.92 -10.69 2.39
C GLY A 96 9.20 -10.62 3.23
N MET A 97 10.22 -11.36 2.78
CA MET A 97 11.44 -11.77 3.51
C MET A 97 12.37 -10.67 4.10
N ARG A 98 11.95 -9.41 4.19
CA ARG A 98 12.81 -8.34 4.72
C ARG A 98 12.16 -7.39 5.71
N PHE A 99 10.86 -7.47 5.97
CA PHE A 99 10.18 -6.53 6.86
C PHE A 99 10.01 -7.11 8.27
N GLN A 100 10.36 -6.34 9.30
CA GLN A 100 10.08 -6.65 10.69
C GLN A 100 9.19 -5.58 11.32
N PRO A 101 8.28 -5.95 12.23
CA PRO A 101 7.50 -4.98 12.98
C PRO A 101 8.48 -4.18 13.86
N THR A 102 8.58 -2.89 13.60
CA THR A 102 9.56 -2.00 14.25
C THR A 102 8.90 -1.11 15.28
N GLU A 103 7.66 -0.70 15.05
CA GLU A 103 6.96 0.21 15.95
C GLU A 103 5.45 0.00 15.86
N VAL A 104 4.82 -0.26 17.01
CA VAL A 104 3.35 -0.21 17.17
C VAL A 104 3.06 1.00 18.05
N ARG A 105 2.41 2.02 17.50
CA ARG A 105 2.01 3.22 18.24
C ARG A 105 0.50 3.38 18.26
N ILE A 106 -0.01 3.89 19.37
CA ILE A 106 -1.40 4.35 19.47
C ILE A 106 -1.42 5.85 19.21
N ILE A 107 -2.16 6.27 18.19
CA ILE A 107 -2.51 7.67 17.95
C ILE A 107 -3.80 7.94 18.73
N PRO A 108 -3.74 8.80 19.77
CA PRO A 108 -4.90 9.07 20.61
C PRO A 108 -6.02 9.78 19.83
N ARG A 109 -7.25 9.59 20.31
CA ARG A 109 -8.46 10.20 19.74
C ARG A 109 -8.31 11.72 19.68
N ARG A 110 -8.54 12.33 18.50
CA ARG A 110 -8.68 13.78 18.34
C ARG A 110 -10.15 14.12 18.09
N LEU A 111 -10.55 15.38 18.27
CA LEU A 111 -11.96 15.83 18.25
C LEU A 111 -12.83 15.26 17.11
N PHE A 112 -12.25 14.97 15.94
CA PHE A 112 -12.93 14.42 14.76
C PHE A 112 -12.37 13.07 14.26
N ARG A 113 -11.48 12.42 15.01
CA ARG A 113 -10.85 11.15 14.60
C ARG A 113 -10.77 10.18 15.78
N SER A 114 -11.34 8.99 15.61
CA SER A 114 -11.20 7.86 16.52
C SER A 114 -9.71 7.54 16.75
N ALA A 115 -9.40 6.93 17.89
CA ALA A 115 -8.05 6.43 18.15
C ALA A 115 -7.63 5.42 17.06
N GLN A 116 -6.36 5.40 16.70
CA GLN A 116 -5.82 4.58 15.62
C GLN A 116 -4.52 3.92 16.06
N TYR A 117 -4.33 2.67 15.71
CA TYR A 117 -3.03 2.01 15.74
C TYR A 117 -2.26 2.36 14.47
N LYS A 118 -1.01 2.76 14.65
CA LYS A 118 -0.02 2.92 13.59
C LYS A 118 1.02 1.83 13.75
N VAL A 119 0.99 0.84 12.87
CA VAL A 119 1.97 -0.26 12.86
C VAL A 119 2.94 -0.05 11.72
N THR A 120 4.22 0.08 12.06
CA THR A 120 5.29 0.32 11.11
C THR A 120 6.17 -0.91 11.00
N PHE A 121 6.31 -1.40 9.79
CA PHE A 121 7.25 -2.47 9.43
C PHE A 121 8.44 -1.86 8.71
N ALA A 122 9.67 -2.12 9.17
CA ALA A 122 10.89 -1.64 8.51
C ALA A 122 11.69 -2.79 7.91
N LYS A 123 12.46 -2.51 6.86
CA LYS A 123 13.39 -3.48 6.29
C LYS A 123 14.52 -3.76 7.27
N LEU A 124 14.87 -5.03 7.47
CA LEU A 124 16.01 -5.49 8.29
C LEU A 124 17.34 -4.78 7.96
N LYS A 125 17.55 -4.37 6.70
CA LYS A 125 18.74 -3.62 6.29
C LYS A 125 18.81 -2.18 6.83
N GLU A 126 17.69 -1.61 7.28
CA GLU A 126 17.63 -0.26 7.88
C GLU A 126 17.65 -0.26 9.42
N LEU A 127 17.64 -1.43 10.05
CA LEU A 127 17.71 -1.55 11.52
C LEU A 127 19.16 -1.66 12.04
N ARG A 128 20.14 -1.51 11.14
CA ARG A 128 21.58 -1.69 11.39
C ARG A 128 22.31 -0.38 11.15
#